data_AF-R7RBC8-F1
#
_entry.id   AF-R7RBC8-F1
#
_cell.length_a   1.000
_cell.length_b   1.000
_cell.length_c   1.000
_cell.angle_alpha   90.00
_cell.angle_beta   90.00
_cell.angle_gamma   90.00
#
_symmetry.space_group_name_H-M   'P 1'
#
loop_
_entity.id
_entity.type
_entity.pdbx_description
1 polymer ?
#
loop_
_entity_poly.entity_id
_entity_poly.type
_entity_poly.pdbx_seq_one_letter_code
_entity_poly.pdbx_strand_id
1 'polypeptide(L)'
;MKMNRIMRIIKEAAERRGMKVNLLPNGVVVVVKDSYGFIQISAVLDRYYVRYLNRKDAFVLSDLDYDVIEALLDEKLDHLERRKDVLKIPDV
;
A
#
# COMPACT_ATOMS: atom_id res chain seq x y z
N MET A 1 -20.73 -0.50 -1.66
CA MET A 1 -19.69 0.41 -2.19
C MET A 1 -19.02 -0.28 -3.36
N LYS A 2 -18.98 0.31 -4.57
CA LYS A 2 -18.31 -0.32 -5.72
C LYS A 2 -16.79 -0.31 -5.47
N MET A 3 -16.12 -1.44 -5.69
CA MET A 3 -14.66 -1.54 -5.61
C MET A 3 -14.04 -0.61 -6.67
N ASN A 4 -13.20 0.34 -6.26
CA ASN A 4 -12.51 1.22 -7.22
C ASN A 4 -11.38 0.44 -7.93
N ARG A 5 -10.88 0.97 -9.06
CA ARG A 5 -9.86 0.32 -9.88
C ARG A 5 -8.60 -0.04 -9.08
N ILE A 6 -8.14 0.87 -8.22
CA ILE A 6 -6.91 0.70 -7.43
C ILE A 6 -7.07 -0.41 -6.40
N MET A 7 -8.20 -0.47 -5.71
CA MET A 7 -8.51 -1.54 -4.76
C MET A 7 -8.56 -2.90 -5.44
N ARG A 8 -9.04 -2.97 -6.69
CA ARG A 8 -8.96 -4.19 -7.48
C ARG A 8 -7.51 -4.59 -7.75
N ILE A 9 -6.66 -3.65 -8.13
CA ILE A 9 -5.22 -3.91 -8.37
C ILE A 9 -4.55 -4.40 -7.08
N ILE A 10 -4.76 -3.70 -5.94
CA ILE A 10 -4.20 -4.10 -4.64
C ILE A 10 -4.66 -5.52 -4.28
N LYS A 11 -5.95 -5.81 -4.46
CA LYS A 11 -6.52 -7.14 -4.17
C LYS A 11 -5.87 -8.23 -5.02
N GLU A 12 -5.85 -8.05 -6.35
CA GLU A 12 -5.24 -9.01 -7.27
C GLU A 12 -3.75 -9.23 -6.96
N ALA A 13 -2.99 -8.16 -6.72
CA ALA A 13 -1.58 -8.22 -6.39
C ALA A 13 -1.31 -8.96 -5.06
N ALA A 14 -2.13 -8.71 -4.04
CA ALA A 14 -2.03 -9.35 -2.73
C ALA A 14 -2.42 -10.85 -2.78
N GLU A 15 -3.53 -11.18 -3.45
CA GLU A 15 -4.01 -12.56 -3.57
C GLU A 15 -3.00 -13.46 -4.29
N ARG A 16 -2.31 -12.95 -5.32
CA ARG A 16 -1.20 -13.68 -5.99
C ARG A 16 -0.04 -14.04 -5.06
N ARG A 17 0.08 -13.36 -3.92
CA ARG A 17 1.11 -13.62 -2.89
C ARG A 17 0.57 -14.38 -1.69
N GLY A 18 -0.65 -14.91 -1.77
CA GLY A 18 -1.31 -15.56 -0.63
C GLY A 18 -1.69 -14.61 0.51
N MET A 19 -1.69 -13.30 0.27
CA MET A 19 -2.07 -12.28 1.24
C MET A 19 -3.58 -12.02 1.16
N LYS A 20 -4.18 -11.53 2.25
CA LYS A 20 -5.58 -11.11 2.28
C LYS A 20 -5.67 -9.59 2.26
N VAL A 21 -6.79 -9.07 1.75
CA VAL A 21 -7.06 -7.62 1.75
C VAL A 21 -8.36 -7.36 2.50
N ASN A 22 -8.26 -6.54 3.54
CA ASN A 22 -9.39 -6.06 4.33
C ASN A 22 -9.66 -4.59 4.00
N LEU A 23 -10.90 -4.29 3.62
CA LEU A 23 -11.37 -2.93 3.44
C LEU A 23 -12.12 -2.49 4.69
N LEU A 24 -11.62 -1.46 5.36
CA LEU A 24 -12.26 -0.88 6.53
C LEU A 24 -13.40 0.08 6.12
N PRO A 25 -14.39 0.33 7.00
CA PRO A 25 -15.52 1.21 6.71
C PRO A 25 -15.14 2.65 6.33
N ASN A 26 -13.98 3.13 6.79
CA ASN A 26 -13.43 4.45 6.48
C ASN A 26 -12.64 4.50 5.16
N GLY A 27 -12.65 3.43 4.36
CA GLY A 27 -11.94 3.34 3.09
C GLY A 27 -10.46 2.99 3.20
N VAL A 28 -9.94 2.77 4.41
CA VAL A 28 -8.57 2.27 4.62
C VAL A 28 -8.48 0.82 4.17
N VAL A 29 -7.44 0.52 3.39
CA VAL A 29 -7.13 -0.84 2.95
C VAL A 29 -6.02 -1.39 3.84
N VAL A 30 -6.21 -2.59 4.38
CA VAL A 30 -5.21 -3.32 5.15
C VAL A 30 -4.87 -4.60 4.42
N VAL A 31 -3.61 -4.75 4.02
CA VAL A 31 -3.08 -6.01 3.51
C VAL A 31 -2.62 -6.85 4.69
N VAL A 32 -3.03 -8.11 4.75
CA VAL A 32 -2.73 -9.05 5.82
C VAL A 32 -1.82 -10.15 5.27
N LYS A 33 -0.66 -10.32 5.92
CA LYS A 33 0.37 -11.33 5.63
C LYS A 33 0.54 -12.17 6.88
N ASP A 34 0.51 -13.50 6.78
CA ASP A 34 0.69 -14.45 7.90
C ASP A 34 -0.12 -14.10 9.18
N SER A 35 -1.37 -13.68 9.01
CA SER A 35 -2.30 -13.28 10.08
C SER A 35 -1.99 -11.99 10.83
N TYR A 36 -1.00 -11.19 10.39
CA TYR A 36 -0.77 -9.83 10.90
C TYR A 36 -1.05 -8.78 9.82
N GLY A 37 -1.41 -7.57 10.26
CA GLY A 37 -1.53 -6.42 9.37
C GLY A 37 -0.14 -6.06 8.84
N PHE A 38 0.04 -6.11 7.53
CA PHE A 38 1.33 -5.91 6.87
C PHE A 38 1.49 -4.47 6.37
N ILE A 39 0.54 -4.02 5.55
CA ILE A 39 0.53 -2.66 4.98
C ILE A 39 -0.84 -2.05 5.20
N GLN A 40 -0.87 -0.79 5.63
CA GLN A 40 -2.04 0.07 5.63
C GLN A 40 -1.93 1.07 4.48
N ILE A 41 -3.00 1.20 3.68
CA ILE A 41 -3.11 2.13 2.57
C ILE A 41 -4.34 3.00 2.79
N SER A 42 -4.19 4.32 2.73
CA SER A 42 -5.27 5.29 2.87
C SER A 42 -5.13 6.42 1.88
N ALA A 43 -6.22 6.79 1.21
CA ALA A 43 -6.24 8.01 0.40
C ALA A 43 -6.34 9.24 1.32
N VAL A 44 -5.46 10.22 1.12
CA VAL A 44 -5.44 11.50 1.81
C VAL A 44 -5.40 12.59 0.74
N LEU A 45 -6.50 13.34 0.57
CA LEU A 45 -6.68 14.26 -0.55
C LEU A 45 -6.50 13.56 -1.90
N ASP A 46 -5.57 14.03 -2.73
CA ASP A 46 -5.18 13.49 -4.04
C ASP A 46 -4.01 12.49 -3.97
N ARG A 47 -3.61 12.07 -2.76
CA ARG A 47 -2.45 11.21 -2.52
C ARG A 47 -2.80 9.93 -1.79
N TYR A 48 -1.87 8.99 -1.78
CA TYR A 48 -1.96 7.76 -1.02
C TYR A 48 -0.90 7.74 0.07
N TYR A 49 -1.35 7.62 1.31
CA TYR A 49 -0.49 7.31 2.44
C TYR A 49 -0.39 5.80 2.59
N VAL A 50 0.84 5.29 2.63
CA VAL A 50 1.15 3.87 2.80
C VAL A 50 2.06 3.71 4.01
N ARG A 51 1.67 2.84 4.94
CA ARG A 51 2.44 2.55 6.14
C ARG A 51 2.64 1.05 6.26
N TYR A 52 3.89 0.63 6.45
CA TYR A 52 4.16 -0.71 6.91
C TYR A 52 3.84 -0.79 8.40
N LEU A 53 3.07 -1.80 8.78
CA LEU A 53 2.63 -1.98 10.17
C LEU A 53 3.64 -2.81 10.99
N ASN A 54 4.57 -3.49 10.33
CA ASN A 54 5.62 -4.31 10.95
C ASN A 54 6.99 -3.63 11.05
N ARG A 55 7.13 -2.40 10.55
CA ARG A 55 8.38 -1.61 10.55
C ARG A 55 8.08 -0.11 10.55
N LYS A 56 9.11 0.72 10.63
CA LYS A 56 9.02 2.19 10.73
C LYS A 56 9.00 2.90 9.38
N ASP A 57 8.61 2.23 8.30
CA ASP A 57 8.56 2.79 6.96
C ASP A 57 7.15 3.29 6.60
N ALA A 58 7.07 4.55 6.19
CA ALA A 58 5.86 5.17 5.67
C ALA A 58 6.16 6.02 4.43
N PHE A 59 5.19 6.10 3.52
CA PHE A 59 5.32 6.75 2.22
C PHE A 59 4.07 7.55 1.89
N VAL A 60 4.26 8.66 1.20
CA VAL A 60 3.20 9.40 0.50
C VAL A 60 3.46 9.26 -1.00
N LEU A 61 2.45 8.77 -1.72
CA LEU A 61 2.53 8.43 -3.13
C LEU A 61 1.50 9.26 -3.90
N SER A 62 1.90 9.72 -5.09
CA SER A 62 1.02 10.48 -5.99
C SER A 62 0.08 9.57 -6.76
N ASP A 63 0.51 8.33 -7.03
CA ASP A 63 -0.26 7.31 -7.72
C ASP A 63 0.04 5.92 -7.13
N LEU A 64 -0.92 5.01 -7.28
CA LEU A 64 -0.80 3.59 -6.94
C LEU A 64 -1.01 2.77 -8.21
N ASP A 65 -0.03 2.86 -9.11
CA ASP A 65 0.04 1.99 -10.27
C ASP A 65 0.42 0.55 -9.87
N TYR A 66 0.37 -0.35 -10.85
CA TYR A 66 0.64 -1.76 -10.63
C TYR A 66 2.06 -2.00 -10.10
N ASP A 67 3.05 -1.29 -10.65
CA ASP A 67 4.46 -1.49 -10.31
C ASP A 67 4.75 -1.00 -8.89
N VAL A 68 4.13 0.12 -8.47
CA VAL A 68 4.21 0.62 -7.09
C VAL A 68 3.61 -0.38 -6.12
N ILE A 69 2.41 -0.89 -6.41
CA ILE A 69 1.72 -1.85 -5.55
C ILE A 69 2.55 -3.14 -5.41
N GLU A 70 3.09 -3.66 -6.52
CA GLU A 70 3.94 -4.84 -6.51
C GLU A 70 5.22 -4.61 -5.71
N ALA A 71 5.89 -3.46 -5.89
CA ALA A 71 7.09 -3.12 -5.14
C ALA A 71 6.82 -2.97 -3.63
N LEU A 72 5.67 -2.39 -3.25
CA LEU A 72 5.24 -2.31 -1.86
C LEU A 72 5.03 -3.70 -1.25
N LEU A 73 4.30 -4.57 -1.96
CA LEU A 73 3.98 -5.91 -1.47
C LEU A 73 5.21 -6.84 -1.42
N ASP A 74 6.17 -6.65 -2.32
CA ASP A 74 7.46 -7.34 -2.36
C ASP A 74 8.52 -6.74 -1.43
N GLU A 75 8.21 -5.63 -0.75
CA GLU A 75 9.15 -4.91 0.14
C GLU A 75 10.40 -4.38 -0.60
N LYS A 76 10.31 -4.12 -1.91
CA LYS A 76 11.39 -3.58 -2.77
C LYS A 76 11.46 -2.05 -2.69
N LEU A 77 11.69 -1.53 -1.48
CA LEU A 77 11.58 -0.10 -1.16
C LEU A 77 12.60 0.78 -1.90
N ASP A 78 13.80 0.28 -2.16
CA ASP A 78 14.84 1.00 -2.93
C ASP A 78 14.37 1.41 -4.34
N HIS A 79 13.44 0.63 -4.92
CA HIS A 79 12.85 0.96 -6.22
C HIS A 79 11.85 2.11 -6.11
N LEU A 80 11.09 2.18 -5.01
CA LEU A 80 10.11 3.22 -4.74
C LEU A 80 10.78 4.55 -4.39
N GLU A 81 11.81 4.53 -3.56
CA GLU A 81 12.51 5.74 -3.11
C GLU A 81 13.20 6.52 -4.24
N ARG A 82 13.49 5.86 -5.37
CA ARG A 82 14.07 6.49 -6.56
C ARG A 82 13.04 7.21 -7.43
N ARG A 83 11.75 6.97 -7.22
CA ARG A 83 10.69 7.59 -8.00
C ARG A 83 10.40 9.00 -7.50
N LYS A 84 10.24 9.95 -8.43
CA LYS A 84 10.01 11.37 -8.10
C LYS A 84 8.65 11.64 -7.43
N ASP A 85 7.70 10.73 -7.60
CA ASP A 85 6.31 10.82 -7.12
C ASP A 85 6.09 10.12 -5.76
N VAL A 86 7.18 9.73 -5.09
CA VAL A 86 7.22 9.03 -3.81
C VAL A 86 7.98 9.88 -2.79
N LEU A 87 7.34 10.14 -1.65
CA LEU A 87 7.96 10.78 -0.50
C LEU A 87 8.02 9.80 0.66
N LYS A 88 9.22 9.39 1.07
CA LYS A 88 9.40 8.66 2.33
C LYS A 88 9.20 9.61 3.50
N ILE A 89 8.34 9.22 4.45
CA ILE A 89 8.18 9.94 5.70
C ILE A 89 9.17 9.35 6.70
N PRO A 90 10.18 10.12 7.17
CA PRO A 90 11.08 9.67 8.20
C PRO A 90 10.29 9.44 9.50
N ASP A 91 10.66 8.39 10.22
CA ASP A 91 10.16 8.20 11.59
C ASP A 91 10.79 9.27 12.48
N VAL A 92 9.96 9.97 13.26
CA VAL A 92 10.37 11.07 14.16
C VAL A 92 11.15 10.53 15.35
#